data_AF-A0A2V9QVM6-F1
#
_entry.id   AF-A0A2V9QVM6-F1
#
_cell.length_a   1.000
_cell.length_b   1.000
_cell.length_c   1.000
_cell.angle_alpha   90.00
_cell.angle_beta   90.00
_cell.angle_gamma   90.00
#
_symmetry.space_group_name_H-M   'P 1'
#
loop_
_entity.id
_entity.type
_entity.pdbx_description
1 polymer ?
#
loop_
_entity_poly.entity_id
_entity_poly.type
_entity_poly.pdbx_seq_one_letter_code
_entity_poly.pdbx_strand_id
1 'polypeptide(L)'
;MGQEISVSYQAVKSKVYRLIDSLVEDAKTQGEVQESVKRWWKLVHPADRPIARKYLLSVLAKSNATLNAISDGLTELQDFDVHRSPAEHLPRLHAIDEDPWQHRLKASSM
;
A
#
# COMPACT_ATOMS: atom_id res chain seq x y z
N MET A 1 36.65 13.39 14.16
CA MET A 1 36.05 13.89 12.90
C MET A 1 34.54 13.67 12.99
N GLY A 2 33.73 14.72 13.03
CA GLY A 2 32.27 14.60 13.02
C GLY A 2 31.83 14.16 11.63
N GLN A 3 31.02 13.10 11.52
CA GLN A 3 30.44 12.70 10.23
C GLN A 3 29.46 13.78 9.78
N GLU A 4 29.86 14.59 8.82
CA GLU A 4 28.96 15.52 8.14
C GLU A 4 28.05 14.73 7.20
N ILE A 5 26.75 14.78 7.43
CA ILE A 5 25.77 14.08 6.59
C ILE A 5 25.36 15.03 5.46
N SER A 6 25.60 14.62 4.21
CA SER A 6 25.04 15.32 3.05
C SER A 6 23.50 15.17 3.05
N VAL A 7 22.80 16.30 3.07
CA VAL A 7 21.33 16.33 3.10
C VAL A 7 20.78 16.29 1.68
N SER A 8 20.39 15.10 1.22
CA SER A 8 19.62 14.92 -0.01
C SER A 8 18.18 14.49 0.29
N TYR A 9 17.26 14.77 -0.63
CA TYR A 9 15.86 14.31 -0.49
C TYR A 9 15.77 12.78 -0.35
N GLN A 10 16.58 12.04 -1.13
CA GLN A 10 16.59 10.57 -1.06
C GLN A 10 17.12 10.06 0.28
N ALA A 11 18.14 10.71 0.86
CA ALA A 11 18.64 10.34 2.18
C ALA A 11 17.58 10.54 3.27
N VAL A 12 16.87 11.67 3.23
CA VAL A 12 15.78 11.95 4.17
C VAL A 12 14.63 10.95 3.98
N LYS A 13 14.22 10.70 2.73
CA LYS A 13 13.17 9.72 2.40
C LYS A 13 13.52 8.33 2.93
N SER A 14 14.74 7.84 2.65
CA SER A 14 15.19 6.53 3.11
C SER A 14 15.23 6.45 4.63
N LYS A 15 15.70 7.50 5.32
CA LYS A 15 15.70 7.57 6.78
C LYS A 15 14.28 7.48 7.36
N VAL A 16 13.34 8.24 6.81
CA VAL A 16 11.94 8.24 7.27
C VAL A 16 11.29 6.88 7.05
N TYR A 17 11.45 6.28 5.87
CA TYR A 17 10.81 4.99 5.56
C TYR A 17 11.34 3.88 6.48
N ARG A 18 12.66 3.80 6.68
CA ARG A 18 13.22 2.84 7.65
C ARG A 18 12.70 3.03 9.07
N LEU A 19 12.44 4.28 9.49
CA LEU A 19 11.88 4.54 10.82
C LEU A 19 10.40 4.14 10.91
N ILE A 20 9.63 4.31 9.83
CA ILE A 20 8.26 3.83 9.74
C ILE A 20 8.25 2.30 9.78
N ASP A 21 9.05 1.65 8.93
CA ASP A 21 9.16 0.18 8.89
C ASP A 21 9.53 -0.38 10.26
N SER A 22 10.55 0.20 10.93
CA SER A 22 10.93 -0.22 12.29
C SER A 22 9.83 -0.03 13.34
N LEU A 23 8.96 0.96 13.18
CA LEU A 23 7.84 1.19 14.10
C LEU A 23 6.71 0.19 13.83
N VAL A 24 6.43 -0.10 12.56
CA VAL A 24 5.39 -1.06 12.12
C VAL A 24 5.78 -2.50 12.46
N GLU A 25 7.07 -2.84 12.39
CA GLU A 25 7.61 -4.17 12.73
C GLU A 25 7.84 -4.35 14.24
N ASP A 26 7.40 -3.39 15.08
CA ASP A 26 7.66 -3.35 16.53
C ASP A 26 9.15 -3.42 16.92
N ALA A 27 10.06 -3.20 15.96
CA ALA A 27 11.50 -3.18 16.18
C ALA A 27 11.98 -1.91 16.91
N LYS A 28 11.17 -0.84 16.90
CA LYS A 28 11.37 0.39 17.65
C LYS A 28 10.07 0.90 18.23
N THR A 29 10.12 1.35 19.47
CA THR A 29 9.05 2.13 20.09
C THR A 29 8.99 3.56 19.53
N GLN A 30 7.86 4.23 19.73
CA GLN A 30 7.70 5.65 19.39
C GLN A 30 8.80 6.53 20.00
N GLY A 31 9.19 6.27 21.26
CA GLY A 31 10.26 7.01 21.93
C GLY A 31 11.61 6.84 21.25
N GLU A 32 11.94 5.63 20.83
CA GLU A 32 13.21 5.35 20.12
C GLU A 32 13.26 5.97 18.72
N VAL A 33 12.13 6.02 18.02
CA VAL A 33 12.02 6.74 16.75
C VAL A 33 12.27 8.24 16.96
N GLN A 34 11.63 8.85 17.95
CA GLN A 34 11.84 10.27 18.28
C GLN A 34 13.30 10.57 18.61
N GLU A 35 13.95 9.73 19.42
CA GLU A 35 15.36 9.88 19.74
C GLU A 35 16.26 9.67 18.51
N SER A 36 15.91 8.75 17.59
CA SER A 36 16.64 8.58 16.33
C SER A 36 16.58 9.83 15.46
N VAL A 37 15.42 10.48 15.36
CA VAL A 37 15.25 11.74 14.63
C VAL A 37 16.03 12.86 15.31
N LYS A 38 15.97 12.99 16.64
CA LYS A 38 16.74 14.01 17.39
C LYS A 38 18.25 13.84 17.19
N ARG A 39 18.76 12.61 17.27
CA ARG A 39 20.19 12.31 17.04
C ARG A 39 20.59 12.64 15.61
N TRP A 40 19.79 12.23 14.62
CA TRP A 40 20.04 12.57 13.23
C TRP A 40 20.05 14.09 13.01
N TRP A 41 19.09 14.82 13.59
CA TRP A 41 19.02 16.28 13.48
C TRP A 41 20.26 17.00 14.03
N LYS A 42 20.87 16.47 15.09
CA LYS A 42 22.14 16.99 15.65
C LYS A 42 23.33 16.83 14.70
N LEU A 43 23.29 15.84 13.80
CA LEU A 43 24.34 15.58 12.81
C LEU A 43 24.16 16.39 11.52
N VAL A 44 22.99 16.99 11.31
CA VAL A 44 22.73 17.85 10.15
C VAL A 44 23.45 19.19 10.35
N HIS A 45 24.28 19.56 9.37
CA HIS A 45 24.99 20.83 9.37
C HIS A 45 24.00 22.00 9.49
N PRO A 46 24.25 23.03 10.33
CA PRO A 46 23.30 24.12 10.56
C PRO A 46 22.79 24.81 9.29
N ALA A 47 23.65 24.99 8.29
CA ALA A 47 23.29 25.59 7.00
C ALA A 47 22.29 24.74 6.18
N ASP A 48 22.29 23.41 6.39
CA ASP A 48 21.43 22.47 5.66
C ASP A 48 20.11 22.19 6.38
N ARG A 49 19.94 22.67 7.62
CA ARG A 49 18.70 22.45 8.39
C ARG A 49 17.43 22.95 7.68
N PRO A 50 17.41 24.12 7.01
CA PRO A 50 16.22 24.56 6.28
C PRO A 50 15.80 23.57 5.19
N ILE A 51 16.78 23.05 4.42
CA ILE A 51 16.50 22.09 3.34
C ILE A 51 16.15 20.71 3.89
N ALA A 52 16.82 20.25 4.95
CA ALA A 52 16.50 19.01 5.66
C ALA A 52 15.06 19.02 6.20
N ARG A 53 14.65 20.13 6.82
CA ARG A 53 13.28 20.32 7.32
C ARG A 53 12.27 20.28 6.19
N LYS A 54 12.54 20.97 5.08
CA LYS A 54 11.68 20.96 3.89
C LYS A 54 11.47 19.53 3.37
N TYR A 55 12.54 18.76 3.23
CA TYR A 55 12.46 17.37 2.78
C TYR A 55 11.73 16.48 3.79
N LEU A 56 12.01 16.62 5.08
CA LEU A 56 11.35 15.83 6.13
C LEU A 56 9.83 16.05 6.12
N LEU A 57 9.40 17.32 6.11
CA LEU A 57 7.98 17.67 6.03
C LEU A 57 7.33 17.16 4.74
N SER A 58 8.03 17.28 3.60
CA SER A 58 7.50 16.79 2.32
C SER A 58 7.31 15.28 2.30
N VAL A 59 8.28 14.51 2.83
CA VAL A 59 8.18 13.05 2.89
C VAL A 59 7.05 12.64 3.84
N LEU A 60 6.97 13.23 5.03
CA LEU A 60 5.90 12.93 6.00
C LEU A 60 4.51 13.26 5.44
N ALA A 61 4.35 14.41 4.79
CA ALA A 61 3.09 14.79 4.15
C ALA A 61 2.66 13.78 3.07
N LYS A 62 3.61 13.32 2.24
CA LYS A 62 3.35 12.29 1.23
C LYS A 62 2.99 10.95 1.86
N SER A 63 3.72 10.51 2.88
CA SER A 63 3.41 9.29 3.62
C SER A 63 2.00 9.31 4.22
N ASN A 64 1.61 10.42 4.85
CA ASN A 64 0.27 10.58 5.40
C ASN A 64 -0.81 10.59 4.31
N ALA A 65 -0.57 11.29 3.19
CA ALA A 65 -1.50 11.29 2.06
C ALA A 65 -1.68 9.88 1.47
N THR A 66 -0.60 9.10 1.35
CA THR A 66 -0.68 7.70 0.92
C THR A 66 -1.45 6.84 1.90
N LEU A 67 -1.20 6.96 3.21
CA LEU A 67 -1.94 6.21 4.23
C LEU A 67 -3.43 6.55 4.23
N ASN A 68 -3.79 7.82 4.07
CA ASN A 68 -5.18 8.25 3.95
C ASN A 68 -5.84 7.65 2.70
N ALA A 69 -5.18 7.73 1.53
CA ALA A 69 -5.72 7.16 0.30
C ALA A 69 -5.92 5.62 0.40
N ILE A 70 -5.03 4.91 1.09
CA ILE A 70 -5.19 3.48 1.37
C ILE A 70 -6.39 3.25 2.31
N SER A 71 -6.51 4.05 3.38
CA SER A 71 -7.63 3.95 4.32
C SER A 71 -8.96 4.20 3.63
N ASP A 72 -9.05 5.22 2.79
CA ASP A 72 -10.26 5.57 2.04
C ASP A 72 -10.66 4.43 1.08
N GLY A 73 -9.69 3.88 0.34
CA GLY A 73 -9.95 2.74 -0.55
C GLY A 73 -10.36 1.46 0.18
N LEU A 74 -9.90 1.24 1.42
CA LEU A 74 -10.35 0.11 2.23
C LEU A 74 -11.81 0.27 2.68
N THR A 75 -12.25 1.49 2.99
CA THR A 75 -13.66 1.77 3.28
C THR A 75 -14.54 1.49 2.06
N GLU A 76 -14.11 1.94 0.88
CA GLU A 76 -14.83 1.65 -0.38
C GLU A 76 -14.94 0.14 -0.65
N LEU A 77 -13.88 -0.64 -0.40
CA LEU A 77 -13.91 -2.10 -0.56
C LEU A 77 -14.84 -2.79 0.44
N GLN A 78 -14.90 -2.31 1.69
CA GLN A 78 -15.83 -2.85 2.68
C GLN A 78 -17.29 -2.62 2.24
N ASP A 79 -17.58 -1.47 1.64
CA ASP A 79 -18.89 -1.20 1.05
C ASP A 79 -19.21 -2.14 -0.13
N PHE A 80 -18.22 -2.53 -0.93
CA PHE A 80 -18.41 -3.53 -2.00
C PHE A 80 -18.83 -4.91 -1.46
N ASP A 81 -18.24 -5.38 -0.36
CA ASP A 81 -18.59 -6.69 0.23
C ASP A 81 -19.99 -6.67 0.88
N VAL A 82 -20.39 -5.54 1.48
CA VAL A 82 -21.73 -5.37 2.06
C VAL A 82 -22.81 -5.26 0.98
N HIS A 83 -22.49 -4.67 -0.18
CA HIS A 83 -23.42 -4.58 -1.33
C HIS A 83 -23.40 -5.81 -2.25
N ARG A 84 -22.58 -6.83 -1.95
CA ARG A 84 -22.74 -8.17 -2.53
C ARG A 84 -23.94 -8.86 -1.88
N SER A 85 -25.13 -8.31 -2.14
CA SER A 85 -26.42 -8.99 -1.94
C SER A 85 -26.32 -10.40 -2.50
N PRO A 86 -26.93 -11.42 -1.86
CA PRO A 86 -27.00 -12.76 -2.42
C PRO A 86 -27.59 -12.64 -3.83
N ALA A 87 -27.01 -13.39 -4.76
CA ALA A 87 -27.48 -13.50 -6.13
C ALA A 87 -28.89 -14.15 -6.14
N GLU A 88 -29.91 -13.40 -5.74
CA GLU A 88 -31.31 -13.74 -5.95
C GLU A 88 -31.74 -12.95 -7.19
N HIS A 89 -32.14 -13.70 -8.22
CA HIS A 89 -32.53 -13.24 -9.56
C HIS A 89 -31.40 -13.10 -10.61
N LEU A 90 -30.61 -14.16 -10.77
CA LEU A 90 -30.23 -14.56 -12.13
C LEU A 90 -31.50 -15.13 -12.81
N PRO A 91 -32.03 -14.55 -13.90
CA PRO A 91 -33.07 -15.22 -14.66
C PRO A 91 -32.47 -16.54 -15.16
N ARG A 92 -33.13 -17.67 -14.82
CA ARG A 92 -32.76 -18.99 -15.33
C ARG A 92 -32.64 -18.90 -16.84
N LEU A 93 -31.41 -18.90 -17.35
CA LEU A 93 -31.15 -19.24 -18.73
C LEU A 93 -31.68 -20.66 -18.90
N HIS A 94 -32.70 -20.80 -19.75
CA HIS A 94 -33.21 -22.08 -20.20
C HIS A 94 -32.01 -22.97 -20.56
N ALA A 95 -31.89 -24.10 -19.86
CA ALA A 95 -31.02 -25.17 -20.30
C ALA A 95 -31.53 -25.61 -21.68
N ILE A 96 -30.80 -25.24 -22.72
CA ILE A 96 -30.94 -25.86 -24.04
C ILE A 96 -30.23 -27.20 -23.89
N ASP A 97 -31.01 -28.21 -23.53
CA ASP A 97 -30.67 -29.62 -23.63
C ASP A 97 -30.68 -29.99 -25.11
N GLU A 98 -29.56 -29.77 -25.81
CA GLU A 98 -29.29 -30.44 -27.09
C GLU A 98 -27.80 -30.74 -27.18
N ASP A 99 -27.42 -31.96 -26.80
CA ASP A 99 -26.12 -32.55 -27.09
C ASP A 99 -26.04 -32.86 -28.61
N PRO A 100 -25.20 -32.16 -29.39
CA PRO A 100 -25.19 -32.32 -30.85
C PRO A 100 -24.54 -33.62 -31.35
N TRP A 101 -24.04 -34.48 -30.46
CA TRP A 101 -23.15 -35.59 -30.83
C TRP A 101 -23.80 -36.98 -30.81
N GLN A 102 -25.06 -37.10 -30.35
CA GLN A 102 -25.76 -38.40 -30.29
C GLN A 102 -26.25 -38.92 -31.65
N HIS A 103 -26.41 -38.07 -32.67
CA HIS A 103 -26.96 -38.49 -33.96
C HIS A 103 -25.95 -39.11 -34.95
N ARG A 104 -24.65 -39.16 -34.63
CA ARG A 104 -23.61 -39.56 -35.60
C ARG A 104 -23.16 -41.03 -35.55
N LEU A 105 -23.66 -41.85 -34.63
CA LEU A 105 -23.16 -43.22 -34.42
C LEU A 105 -24.08 -44.35 -34.88
N LYS A 106 -25.24 -44.07 -35.51
CA LYS A 106 -26.13 -45.11 -36.04
C LYS A 106 -26.06 -45.38 -37.55
N ALA A 107 -25.21 -44.67 -38.29
CA ALA A 107 -25.13 -44.79 -39.76
C ALA A 107 -23.89 -45.55 -40.27
N SER A 108 -23.33 -46.48 -39.48
CA SER A 108 -22.30 -47.40 -39.97
C SER A 108 -22.53 -48.80 -39.39
N SER A 109 -23.62 -49.42 -39.82
CA SER A 109 -23.71 -50.87 -39.92
C SER A 109 -24.86 -51.21 -40.87
N MET A 110 -24.53 -51.27 -42.16
CA MET A 110 -25.15 -52.14 -43.17
C MET A 110 -24.32 -52.07 -44.46
#